data_AF-A0A6F8U6S5-F1
#
_entry.id   AF-A0A6F8U6S5-F1
#
_cell.length_a   1.000
_cell.length_b   1.000
_cell.length_c   1.000
_cell.angle_alpha   90.00
_cell.angle_beta   90.00
_cell.angle_gamma   90.00
#
_symmetry.space_group_name_H-M   'P 1'
#
loop_
_entity.id
_entity.type
_entity.pdbx_description
1 polymer ?
#
loop_
_entity_poly.entity_id
_entity_poly.type
_entity_poly.pdbx_seq_one_letter_code
_entity_poly.pdbx_strand_id
1 'polypeptide(L)' 'MAARPTPQSLLTPVRLPPERTLFVFSTAKVLAGGLRIGVLRAPNKLLERLAAGLRAQSWMVPPLMVDIACYWVAQPEAS' A
#
# COMPACT_ATOMS: atom_id res chain seq x y z
N MET A 1 19.23 -25.21 -11.95
CA MET A 1 17.88 -25.58 -12.43
C MET A 1 16.89 -25.38 -11.28
N ALA A 2 16.43 -24.14 -11.05
CA ALA A 2 15.55 -23.82 -9.93
C ALA A 2 14.15 -24.36 -10.22
N ALA A 3 13.64 -25.23 -9.35
CA ALA A 3 12.32 -25.84 -9.47
C ALA A 3 11.26 -24.75 -9.66
N ARG A 4 10.44 -24.88 -10.69
CA ARG A 4 9.33 -23.97 -10.98
C ARG A 4 8.34 -24.07 -9.81
N PRO A 5 8.15 -23.02 -8.99
CA PRO A 5 7.28 -23.11 -7.82
C PRO A 5 5.84 -23.39 -8.27
N THR A 6 5.20 -24.37 -7.64
CA THR A 6 3.80 -24.72 -7.89
C THR A 6 2.88 -23.54 -7.50
N PRO A 7 1.75 -23.32 -8.19
CA PRO A 7 0.90 -22.14 -8.01
C PRO A 7 0.40 -21.93 -6.58
N GLN A 8 0.25 -23.00 -5.78
CA GLN A 8 -0.11 -22.91 -4.35
C GLN A 8 0.99 -22.30 -3.45
N SER A 9 2.27 -22.41 -3.82
CA SER A 9 3.39 -21.86 -3.04
C SER A 9 3.63 -20.37 -3.23
N LEU A 10 2.97 -19.76 -4.22
CA LEU A 10 3.01 -18.32 -4.52
C LEU A 10 1.94 -17.52 -3.77
N LEU A 11 1.07 -18.19 -3.02
CA LEU A 11 -0.03 -17.55 -2.29
C LEU A 11 0.46 -16.75 -1.07
N THR A 12 1.67 -17.03 -0.57
CA THR A 12 2.30 -16.18 0.44
C THR A 12 2.80 -14.89 -0.22
N PRO A 13 2.33 -13.70 0.16
CA PRO A 13 2.72 -12.43 -0.46
C PRO A 13 4.24 -12.20 -0.47
N VAL A 14 4.94 -12.74 0.54
CA VAL A 14 6.39 -12.66 0.71
C VAL A 14 7.17 -13.38 -0.40
N ARG A 15 6.57 -14.37 -1.07
CA ARG A 15 7.21 -15.15 -2.14
C ARG A 15 6.90 -14.64 -3.54
N LEU A 16 6.03 -13.63 -3.68
CA LEU A 16 5.64 -13.12 -4.97
C LEU A 16 6.63 -12.03 -5.43
N PRO A 17 7.16 -12.12 -6.67
CA PRO A 17 8.11 -11.13 -7.17
C PRO A 17 7.49 -9.72 -7.12
N PRO A 18 8.22 -8.70 -6.64
CA PRO A 18 7.68 -7.35 -6.44
C PRO A 18 7.18 -6.71 -7.74
N GLU A 19 7.74 -7.10 -8.90
CA GLU A 19 7.25 -6.69 -10.22
C GLU A 19 5.83 -7.19 -10.56
N ARG A 20 5.26 -8.13 -9.78
CA ARG A 20 3.91 -8.70 -9.98
C ARG A 20 2.98 -8.49 -8.78
N THR A 21 3.40 -7.73 -7.78
CA THR A 21 2.65 -7.56 -6.54
C THR A 21 2.28 -6.09 -6.33
N LEU A 22 1.02 -5.84 -5.95
CA LEU A 22 0.57 -4.54 -5.47
C LEU A 22 0.49 -4.61 -3.94
N PHE A 23 1.26 -3.77 -3.26
CA PHE A 23 1.17 -3.66 -1.81
C PHE A 23 0.21 -2.53 -1.46
N VAL A 24 -0.87 -2.85 -0.75
CA VAL A 24 -1.89 -1.89 -0.33
C VAL A 24 -1.97 -1.91 1.18
N PHE A 25 -1.87 -0.72 1.78
CA PHE A 25 -2.04 -0.54 3.22
C PHE A 25 -3.07 0.56 3.48
N SER A 26 -3.86 0.40 4.54
CA SER A 26 -4.92 1.34 4.92
C SER A 26 -4.88 1.62 6.41
N THR A 27 -4.98 2.90 6.76
CA THR A 27 -5.01 3.38 8.13
C THR A 27 -6.39 3.26 8.78
N ALA A 28 -7.45 3.10 7.95
CA ALA A 28 -8.85 3.15 8.40
C ALA A 28 -9.23 2.06 9.41
N LYS A 29 -8.48 0.95 9.44
CA LYS A 29 -8.70 -0.17 10.37
C LYS A 29 -7.73 -0.21 11.55
N VAL A 30 -6.64 0.56 11.50
CA VAL A 30 -5.49 0.38 12.39
C VAL A 30 -5.29 1.59 13.31
N LEU A 31 -5.63 2.79 12.83
CA LEU A 31 -5.17 4.04 13.45
C LEU A 31 -6.29 4.83 14.14
N ALA A 32 -7.45 4.97 13.51
CA ALA A 32 -8.71 5.43 14.10
C ALA A 32 -9.81 5.19 13.06
N GLY A 33 -11.04 4.88 13.47
CA GLY A 33 -12.15 4.65 12.54
C GLY A 33 -12.43 5.81 11.55
N GLY A 34 -11.89 7.00 11.83
CA GLY A 34 -11.99 8.20 10.99
C GLY A 34 -10.82 8.47 10.04
N LEU A 35 -9.66 7.80 10.17
CA LEU A 35 -8.48 8.10 9.36
C LEU A 35 -8.49 7.29 8.06
N ARG A 36 -9.16 7.82 7.03
CA ARG A 36 -9.47 7.12 5.77
C ARG A 36 -8.38 7.31 4.70
N ILE A 37 -7.11 7.09 5.06
CA ILE A 37 -6.00 7.16 4.10
C ILE A 37 -5.33 5.79 3.93
N GLY A 38 -4.53 5.67 2.89
CA GLY A 38 -3.84 4.44 2.56
C GLY A 38 -2.67 4.71 1.64
N VAL A 39 -1.75 3.77 1.61
CA VAL A 39 -0.58 3.80 0.72
C VAL A 39 -0.60 2.59 -0.19
N LEU A 40 -0.21 2.81 -1.44
CA LEU A 40 -0.15 1.81 -2.49
C LEU A 40 1.25 1.84 -3.09
N ARG A 41 1.96 0.71 -3.03
CA ARG A 41 3.21 0.50 -3.76
C ARG A 41 2.93 -0.43 -4.92
N ALA A 42 3.19 0.05 -6.12
CA ALA A 42 2.93 -0.65 -7.37
C ALA A 42 4.16 -0.65 -8.29
N PRO A 43 4.27 -1.61 -9.23
CA PRO A 43 5.28 -1.56 -10.28
C PRO A 43 5.12 -0.30 -11.15
N ASN A 44 6.22 0.29 -11.60
CA ASN A 44 6.24 1.51 -12.43
C ASN A 44 5.29 1.45 -13.64
N LYS A 45 5.18 0.27 -14.27
CA LYS A 45 4.30 0.03 -15.43
C LYS A 45 2.80 0.23 -15.12
N LEU A 46 2.39 0.03 -13.87
CA LEU A 46 1.01 0.17 -13.42
C LEU A 46 0.76 1.47 -12.65
N LEU A 47 1.83 2.11 -12.17
CA LEU A 47 1.75 3.28 -11.29
C LEU A 47 0.93 4.42 -11.93
N GLU A 48 1.19 4.77 -13.19
CA GLU A 48 0.46 5.83 -13.88
C GLU A 48 -1.03 5.52 -14.03
N ARG A 49 -1.37 4.28 -14.42
CA ARG A 49 -2.76 3.82 -14.58
C ARG A 49 -3.50 3.83 -13.25
N LEU A 50 -2.84 3.39 -12.18
CA LEU A 50 -3.40 3.39 -10.83
C LEU A 50 -3.58 4.83 -10.32
N ALA A 51 -2.60 5.71 -10.54
CA ALA A 51 -2.68 7.11 -10.15
C ALA A 51 -3.80 7.86 -10.90
N ALA A 52 -4.01 7.56 -12.19
CA ALA A 52 -5.12 8.10 -12.96
C ALA A 52 -6.48 7.62 -12.42
N GLY A 53 -6.62 6.33 -12.11
CA GLY A 53 -7.83 5.78 -11.50
C GLY A 53 -8.12 6.37 -10.11
N LEU A 54 -7.08 6.55 -9.29
CA LEU A 54 -7.20 7.18 -7.98
C LEU A 54 -7.67 8.63 -8.09
N ARG A 55 -7.07 9.43 -8.99
CA ARG A 55 -7.46 10.82 -9.25
C ARG A 55 -8.89 10.96 -9.77
N ALA A 56 -9.39 9.97 -10.51
CA ALA A 56 -10.77 9.93 -10.96
C ALA A 56 -11.78 9.68 -9.82
N GLN A 57 -11.36 8.97 -8.76
CA GLN A 57 -12.23 8.67 -7.60
C GLN A 57 -12.08 9.66 -6.44
N SER A 58 -10.91 10.29 -6.32
CA SER A 58 -10.59 11.25 -5.27
C SER A 58 -9.70 12.34 -5.83
N TRP A 59 -10.15 13.59 -5.73
CA TRP A 59 -9.40 14.74 -6.23
C TRP A 59 -8.14 15.00 -5.41
N MET A 60 -8.20 14.74 -4.10
CA MET A 60 -7.09 14.97 -3.18
C MET A 60 -7.31 14.20 -1.87
N VAL A 61 -6.20 13.72 -1.29
CA VAL A 61 -6.19 13.23 0.09
C VAL A 61 -6.20 14.44 1.03
N PRO A 62 -7.03 14.46 2.09
CA PRO A 62 -7.01 15.56 3.06
C PRO A 62 -5.62 15.71 3.70
N PRO A 63 -4.95 16.88 3.57
CA PRO A 63 -3.56 17.04 4.00
C PRO A 63 -3.37 16.78 5.50
N LEU A 64 -4.32 17.21 6.33
CA LEU A 64 -4.30 16.93 7.77
C LEU A 64 -4.24 15.43 8.08
N MET A 65 -4.92 14.58 7.31
CA MET A 65 -4.87 13.14 7.52
C MET A 65 -3.49 12.57 7.15
N VAL A 66 -2.86 13.11 6.10
CA VAL A 66 -1.50 12.74 5.69
C VAL A 66 -0.51 13.12 6.79
N ASP A 67 -0.61 14.33 7.32
CA ASP A 67 0.28 14.82 8.39
C ASP A 67 0.18 13.95 9.65
N ILE A 68 -1.04 13.57 10.06
CA ILE A 68 -1.25 12.68 11.22
C ILE A 68 -0.61 11.31 10.98
N ALA A 69 -0.78 10.71 9.79
CA ALA A 69 -0.16 9.42 9.50
C ALA A 69 1.36 9.51 9.40
N CYS A 70 1.90 10.57 8.78
CA CYS A 70 3.34 10.80 8.71
C CYS A 70 3.92 10.99 10.12
N TYR A 71 3.25 11.75 10.98
CA TYR A 71 3.63 11.91 12.37
C TYR A 71 3.68 10.56 13.09
N TRP A 72 2.64 9.72 12.96
CA TRP A 72 2.62 8.41 13.62
C TRP A 72 3.65 7.42 13.09
N VAL A 73 3.91 7.39 11.77
CA VAL A 73 4.96 6.53 11.18
C VAL A 73 6.36 6.99 11.61
N ALA A 74 6.54 8.29 11.84
CA ALA A 74 7.80 8.85 12.31
C ALA A 74 7.99 8.74 13.83
N GLN A 75 6.93 8.47 14.59
CA GLN A 75 7.07 8.18 16.02
C GLN A 75 7.83 6.86 16.19
N PRO A 76 8.99 6.86 16.87
CA PRO A 76 9.58 5.61 17.29
C PRO A 76 8.61 4.89 18.24
N GLU A 77 8.52 3.57 18.14
CA GLU A 77 7.81 2.79 19.15
C GLU A 77 8.37 3.15 20.53
N ALA A 78 7.57 3.82 21.36
CA ALA A 78 7.89 4.03 22.76
C ALA A 78 8.06 2.63 23.38
N SER A 79 9.31 2.32 23.71
CA SER A 79 9.74 1.04 24.29
C SER A 79 9.06 0.75 25.62
#